data_AF-A0AAD7H4T9-F1
#
_entry.id   AF-A0AAD7H4T9-F1
#
_cell.length_a   1.000
_cell.length_b   1.000
_cell.length_c   1.000
_cell.angle_alpha   90.00
_cell.angle_beta   90.00
_cell.angle_gamma   90.00
#
_symmetry.space_group_name_H-M   'P 1'
#
loop_
_entity.id
_entity.type
_entity.pdbx_description
1 polymer ?
#
loop_
_entity_poly.entity_id
_entity_poly.type
_entity_poly.pdbx_seq_one_letter_code
_entity_poly.pdbx_strand_id
1 'polypeptide(L)'
;MPVRGGLTQTTFSPEVCSACAQRGRKCIHEHAFVTYHEFVANKGSEFESPDICIAFNSGASQASMHTWPPTFKLLVEQKIPTLFTSFNREEAEGEAALLRAAGATLHPDLGPAKNPRGSLKVGPAQMKLYGFYADSGWLAGGFK
;
A
#
# COMPACT_ATOMS: atom_id res chain seq x y z
N MET A 1 -2.02 16.43 -47.22
CA MET A 1 -3.17 15.85 -46.50
C MET A 1 -2.62 14.98 -45.37
N PRO A 2 -2.84 15.30 -44.09
CA PRO A 2 -2.22 14.57 -43.00
C PRO A 2 -3.00 13.31 -42.63
N VAL A 3 -2.24 12.27 -42.29
CA VAL A 3 -2.65 10.93 -41.91
C VAL A 3 -3.46 10.96 -40.60
N ARG A 4 -4.67 10.41 -40.62
CA ARG A 4 -5.46 10.16 -39.40
C ARG A 4 -4.83 9.00 -38.62
N GLY A 5 -3.88 9.32 -37.75
CA GLY A 5 -3.41 8.42 -36.70
C GLY A 5 -4.50 8.26 -35.65
N GLY A 6 -5.40 7.30 -35.84
CA GLY A 6 -6.32 6.87 -34.81
C GLY A 6 -5.52 6.25 -33.67
N LEU A 7 -5.41 6.96 -32.54
CA LEU A 7 -5.03 6.35 -31.28
C LEU A 7 -6.13 5.34 -30.96
N THR A 8 -5.85 4.05 -31.18
CA THR A 8 -6.63 2.97 -30.59
C THR A 8 -6.46 3.10 -29.08
N GLN A 9 -7.39 3.82 -28.44
CA GLN A 9 -7.63 3.71 -27.01
C GLN A 9 -7.97 2.25 -26.76
N THR A 10 -6.96 1.50 -26.35
CA THR A 10 -7.16 0.12 -25.90
C THR A 10 -7.73 0.28 -24.51
N THR A 11 -9.05 0.13 -24.37
CA THR A 11 -9.71 0.06 -23.08
C THR A 11 -9.17 -1.19 -22.38
N PHE A 12 -8.13 -1.02 -21.57
CA PHE A 12 -7.51 -2.10 -20.81
C PHE A 12 -8.41 -2.38 -19.60
N SER A 13 -9.41 -3.22 -19.80
CA SER A 13 -10.21 -3.80 -18.73
C SER A 13 -10.40 -5.27 -19.06
N PRO A 14 -9.55 -6.11 -18.44
CA PRO A 14 -10.08 -6.86 -17.31
C PRO A 14 -9.22 -6.68 -16.06
N GLU A 15 -9.87 -6.53 -14.91
CA GLU A 15 -9.28 -6.50 -13.56
C GLU A 15 -8.42 -7.75 -13.27
N VAL A 16 -8.55 -8.78 -14.12
CA VAL A 16 -7.80 -10.03 -14.08
C VAL A 16 -7.30 -10.37 -15.48
N CYS A 17 -6.03 -10.77 -15.65
CA CYS A 17 -5.52 -11.15 -16.97
C CYS A 17 -6.26 -12.37 -17.55
N SER A 18 -6.22 -12.56 -18.88
CA SER A 18 -6.95 -13.62 -19.59
C SER A 18 -6.65 -15.03 -19.06
N ALA A 19 -5.39 -15.32 -18.74
CA ALA A 19 -4.99 -16.61 -18.17
C ALA A 19 -5.61 -16.86 -16.77
N CYS A 20 -5.71 -15.83 -15.94
CA CYS A 20 -6.32 -15.91 -14.62
C CYS A 20 -7.85 -16.03 -14.71
N ALA A 21 -8.47 -15.30 -15.63
CA ALA A 21 -9.90 -15.42 -15.91
C ALA A 21 -10.29 -16.84 -16.36
N GLN A 22 -9.51 -17.43 -17.28
CA GLN A 22 -9.70 -18.83 -17.72
C GLN A 22 -9.57 -19.85 -16.59
N ARG A 23 -8.81 -19.51 -15.54
CA ARG A 23 -8.64 -20.34 -14.33
C ARG A 23 -9.69 -20.01 -13.25
N GLY A 24 -10.71 -19.22 -13.57
CA GLY A 24 -11.79 -18.86 -12.64
C GLY A 24 -11.35 -17.95 -11.49
N ARG A 25 -10.21 -17.26 -11.60
CA ARG A 25 -9.75 -16.30 -10.60
C ARG A 25 -10.55 -14.99 -10.71
N LYS A 26 -10.83 -14.37 -9.57
CA LYS A 26 -11.57 -13.11 -9.47
C LYS A 26 -10.72 -12.08 -8.74
N CYS A 27 -10.85 -10.81 -9.14
CA CYS A 27 -10.43 -9.67 -8.33
C CYS A 27 -11.68 -9.12 -7.67
N ILE A 28 -11.63 -8.85 -6.36
CA ILE A 28 -12.74 -8.30 -5.61
C ILE A 28 -12.22 -7.05 -4.91
N HIS A 29 -12.90 -5.94 -5.13
CA HIS A 29 -12.59 -4.68 -4.48
C HIS A 29 -13.65 -4.39 -3.42
N GLU A 30 -13.21 -4.15 -2.19
CA GLU A 30 -14.06 -3.65 -1.12
C GLU A 30 -13.50 -2.31 -0.64
N HIS A 31 -14.36 -1.31 -0.61
CA HIS A 31 -14.00 0.05 -0.24
C HIS A 31 -14.77 0.42 1.02
N ALA A 32 -14.06 0.86 2.05
CA ALA A 32 -14.65 1.23 3.32
C ALA A 32 -14.19 2.64 3.72
N PHE A 33 -15.13 3.48 4.18
CA PHE A 33 -14.86 4.83 4.68
C PHE A 33 -14.59 4.84 6.19
N VAL A 34 -13.85 3.84 6.65
CA VAL A 34 -13.42 3.66 8.04
C VAL A 34 -11.95 3.25 8.05
N THR A 35 -11.31 3.35 9.20
CA THR A 35 -9.95 2.82 9.36
C THR A 35 -9.94 1.29 9.26
N TYR A 36 -8.78 0.70 8.99
CA TYR A 36 -8.68 -0.75 8.85
C TYR A 36 -9.12 -1.51 10.11
N HIS A 37 -8.75 -1.04 11.30
CA HIS A 37 -9.14 -1.71 12.54
C HIS A 37 -10.64 -1.61 12.83
N GLU A 38 -11.28 -0.50 12.45
CA GLU A 38 -12.75 -0.38 12.48
C GLU A 38 -13.41 -1.30 11.46
N PHE A 39 -12.84 -1.44 10.26
CA PHE A 39 -13.33 -2.38 9.26
C PHE A 39 -13.30 -3.83 9.77
N VAL A 40 -12.17 -4.26 10.37
CA VAL A 40 -12.06 -5.59 10.98
C VAL A 40 -13.09 -5.77 12.10
N ALA A 41 -13.23 -4.78 12.98
CA ALA A 41 -14.20 -4.82 14.08
C ALA A 41 -15.65 -4.90 13.57
N ASN A 42 -16.00 -4.12 12.54
CA ASN A 42 -17.33 -4.09 11.95
C ASN A 42 -17.69 -5.40 11.24
N LYS A 43 -16.71 -6.05 10.60
CA LYS A 43 -16.89 -7.37 9.98
C LYS A 43 -17.04 -8.48 11.03
N GLY A 44 -16.42 -8.34 12.20
CA GLY A 44 -16.57 -9.30 13.30
C GLY A 44 -16.23 -10.73 12.87
N SER A 45 -17.17 -11.65 13.01
CA SER A 45 -16.99 -13.07 12.61
C SER A 45 -16.94 -13.30 11.10
N GLU A 46 -17.34 -12.33 10.28
CA GLU A 46 -17.26 -12.40 8.82
C GLU A 46 -15.90 -11.94 8.29
N PHE A 47 -15.02 -11.40 9.17
CA PHE A 47 -13.68 -11.00 8.77
C PHE A 47 -12.81 -12.22 8.52
N GLU A 48 -12.32 -12.36 7.29
CA GLU A 48 -11.30 -13.32 6.94
C GLU A 48 -9.92 -12.67 7.02
N SER A 49 -9.03 -13.27 7.81
CA SER A 49 -7.65 -12.79 7.95
C SER A 49 -6.92 -12.89 6.61
N PRO A 50 -6.34 -11.80 6.09
CA PRO A 50 -5.67 -11.83 4.80
C PRO A 50 -4.31 -12.53 4.90
N ASP A 51 -3.88 -13.14 3.79
CA ASP A 51 -2.53 -13.69 3.67
C ASP A 51 -1.45 -12.60 3.75
N ILE A 52 -1.79 -11.36 3.36
CA ILE A 52 -0.91 -10.20 3.44
C ILE A 52 -1.70 -8.88 3.52
N CYS A 53 -1.25 -7.95 4.37
CA CYS A 53 -1.65 -6.55 4.36
C CYS A 53 -0.55 -5.67 3.77
N ILE A 54 -0.92 -4.72 2.91
CA ILE A 54 0.03 -3.75 2.35
C ILE A 54 -0.54 -2.35 2.51
N ALA A 55 0.22 -1.46 3.12
CA ALA A 55 -0.11 -0.05 3.23
C ALA A 55 0.86 0.78 2.38
N PHE A 56 0.32 1.45 1.37
CA PHE A 56 1.09 2.28 0.45
C PHE A 56 1.12 3.73 0.92
N ASN A 57 2.31 4.23 1.24
CA ASN A 57 2.56 5.62 1.60
C ASN A 57 1.52 6.16 2.61
N SER A 58 1.39 5.45 3.72
CA SER A 58 0.28 5.61 4.67
C SER A 58 0.27 6.97 5.38
N GLY A 59 1.41 7.66 5.42
CA GLY A 59 1.56 8.92 6.15
C GLY A 59 1.40 8.72 7.65
N ALA A 60 1.65 7.51 8.15
CA ALA A 60 1.32 7.13 9.53
C ALA A 60 2.23 7.81 10.55
N SER A 61 3.42 8.24 10.13
CA SER A 61 4.36 9.02 10.95
C SER A 61 4.18 10.54 10.82
N GLN A 62 3.29 11.03 9.94
CA GLN A 62 3.16 12.46 9.64
C GLN A 62 1.69 12.92 9.61
N ALA A 63 0.95 12.65 8.53
CA ALA A 63 -0.38 13.22 8.30
C ALA A 63 -1.51 12.53 9.07
N SER A 64 -1.33 11.27 9.48
CA SER A 64 -2.39 10.46 10.09
C SER A 64 -1.96 9.78 11.40
N MET A 65 -1.08 10.43 12.15
CA MET A 65 -0.43 9.85 13.34
C MET A 65 -1.40 9.29 14.39
N HIS A 66 -2.60 9.88 14.53
CA HIS A 66 -3.55 9.49 15.56
C HIS A 66 -4.42 8.28 15.19
N THR A 67 -4.55 7.94 13.90
CA THR A 67 -5.48 6.90 13.44
C THR A 67 -4.80 5.55 13.18
N TRP A 68 -3.48 5.53 13.01
CA TRP A 68 -2.73 4.31 12.72
C TRP A 68 -2.36 3.41 13.91
N PRO A 69 -2.12 3.91 15.14
CA PRO A 69 -1.69 3.06 16.24
C PRO A 69 -2.60 1.84 16.52
N PRO A 70 -3.95 1.96 16.49
CA PRO A 70 -4.81 0.80 16.67
C PRO A 70 -4.69 -0.21 15.53
N THR A 71 -4.47 0.25 14.28
CA THR A 71 -4.20 -0.63 13.13
C THR A 71 -2.90 -1.40 13.31
N PHE A 72 -1.81 -0.76 13.74
CA PHE A 72 -0.54 -1.45 13.96
C PHE A 72 -0.66 -2.53 15.02
N LYS A 73 -1.31 -2.20 16.14
CA LYS A 73 -1.55 -3.15 17.23
C LYS A 73 -2.34 -4.36 16.73
N LEU A 74 -3.42 -4.13 15.99
CA LEU A 74 -4.23 -5.21 15.42
C LEU A 74 -3.42 -6.12 14.50
N LEU A 75 -2.60 -5.57 13.60
CA LEU A 75 -1.80 -6.35 12.66
C LEU A 75 -0.75 -7.21 13.38
N VAL A 76 -0.12 -6.68 14.42
CA VAL A 76 0.85 -7.41 15.25
C VAL A 76 0.17 -8.50 16.08
N GLU A 77 -0.94 -8.18 16.76
CA GLU A 77 -1.67 -9.14 17.61
C GLU A 77 -2.26 -10.30 16.80
N GLN A 78 -2.78 -10.02 15.61
CA GLN A 78 -3.33 -11.05 14.72
C GLN A 78 -2.25 -11.77 13.89
N LYS A 79 -0.98 -11.34 13.98
CA LYS A 79 0.15 -11.92 13.22
C LYS A 79 -0.11 -11.94 11.72
N ILE A 80 -0.68 -10.85 11.21
CA ILE A 80 -0.95 -10.69 9.78
C ILE A 80 0.34 -10.26 9.10
N PRO A 81 0.86 -11.03 8.12
CA PRO A 81 2.02 -10.62 7.34
C PRO A 81 1.76 -9.27 6.71
N THR A 82 2.64 -8.30 6.97
CA THR A 82 2.37 -6.90 6.63
C THR A 82 3.57 -6.22 6.00
N LEU A 83 3.33 -5.32 5.04
CA LEU A 83 4.33 -4.45 4.44
C LEU A 83 3.86 -2.99 4.39
N PHE A 84 4.72 -2.07 4.83
CA PHE A 84 4.52 -0.63 4.70
C PHE A 84 5.53 -0.03 3.73
N THR A 85 5.08 0.90 2.91
CA THR A 85 5.93 1.71 2.03
C THR A 85 5.73 3.19 2.31
N SER A 86 6.73 4.01 1.99
CA SER A 86 6.69 5.46 2.20
C SER A 86 7.33 6.21 1.02
N PHE A 87 7.05 7.51 0.92
CA PHE A 87 7.59 8.34 -0.16
C PHE A 87 9.07 8.62 0.02
N ASN A 88 9.49 8.86 1.26
CA ASN A 88 10.84 9.28 1.58
C ASN A 88 11.39 8.54 2.81
N ARG A 89 12.68 8.78 3.07
CA ARG A 89 13.42 8.13 4.16
C ARG A 89 12.86 8.47 5.54
N GLU A 90 12.51 9.73 5.76
CA GLU A 90 12.05 10.24 7.05
C GLU A 90 10.72 9.59 7.44
N GLU A 91 9.77 9.53 6.51
CA GLU A 91 8.52 8.79 6.69
C GLU A 91 8.78 7.32 7.02
N ALA A 92 9.66 6.66 6.26
CA ALA A 92 9.97 5.24 6.43
C ALA A 92 10.61 4.94 7.79
N GLU A 93 11.55 5.76 8.24
CA GLU A 93 12.18 5.61 9.55
C GLU A 93 11.17 5.87 10.69
N GLY A 94 10.31 6.87 10.55
CA GLY A 94 9.24 7.17 11.51
C GLY A 94 8.21 6.04 11.60
N GLU A 95 7.76 5.52 10.47
CA GLU A 95 6.82 4.40 10.40
C GLU A 95 7.44 3.12 10.98
N ALA A 96 8.71 2.85 10.68
CA ALA A 96 9.44 1.72 11.28
C ALA A 96 9.50 1.82 12.81
N ALA A 97 9.71 3.02 13.35
CA ALA A 97 9.72 3.24 14.79
C ALA A 97 8.34 2.97 15.42
N LEU A 98 7.26 3.42 14.79
CA LEU A 98 5.89 3.17 15.25
C LEU A 98 5.53 1.68 15.19
N LEU A 99 5.92 0.97 14.13
CA LEU A 99 5.70 -0.47 14.01
C LEU A 99 6.43 -1.25 15.12
N ARG A 100 7.70 -0.91 15.40
CA ARG A 100 8.44 -1.51 16.52
C ARG A 100 7.81 -1.19 17.87
N ALA A 101 7.35 0.04 18.07
CA ALA A 101 6.65 0.45 19.29
C ALA A 101 5.33 -0.31 19.50
N ALA A 102 4.66 -0.71 18.41
CA ALA A 102 3.49 -1.58 18.44
C ALA A 102 3.82 -3.08 18.68
N GLY A 103 5.10 -3.44 18.79
CA GLY A 103 5.57 -4.81 19.06
C GLY A 103 5.97 -5.59 17.82
N ALA A 104 6.01 -4.98 16.63
CA ALA A 104 6.43 -5.66 15.42
C ALA A 104 7.94 -5.95 15.43
N THR A 105 8.32 -7.18 15.06
CA THR A 105 9.71 -7.51 14.73
C THR A 105 9.89 -7.40 13.22
N LEU A 106 10.53 -6.31 12.78
CA LEU A 106 10.72 -6.05 11.35
C LEU A 106 11.73 -7.02 10.73
N HIS A 107 11.39 -7.54 9.57
CA HIS A 107 12.30 -8.32 8.74
C HIS A 107 13.41 -7.41 8.21
N PRO A 108 14.70 -7.80 8.32
CA PRO A 108 15.83 -6.93 7.98
C PRO A 108 15.80 -6.47 6.51
N ASP A 109 15.31 -7.31 5.61
CA ASP A 109 15.25 -7.01 4.17
C ASP A 109 14.03 -6.17 3.76
N LEU A 110 13.09 -5.91 4.68
CA LEU A 110 11.83 -5.20 4.38
C LEU A 110 11.76 -3.79 4.98
N GLY A 111 12.91 -3.23 5.36
CA GLY A 111 13.07 -1.83 5.73
C GLY A 111 13.23 -1.57 7.24
N PRO A 112 13.53 -0.31 7.60
CA PRO A 112 13.47 0.88 6.74
C PRO A 112 14.63 0.94 5.75
N ALA A 113 14.33 0.98 4.45
CA ALA A 113 15.33 0.99 3.37
C ALA A 113 14.74 1.48 2.04
N LYS A 114 15.60 1.86 1.09
CA LYS A 114 15.16 2.23 -0.25
C LYS A 114 14.52 1.01 -0.93
N ASN A 115 13.34 1.19 -1.52
CA ASN A 115 12.62 0.12 -2.17
C ASN A 115 13.27 -0.21 -3.53
N PRO A 116 13.88 -1.40 -3.73
CA PRO A 116 14.49 -1.77 -5.00
C PRO A 116 13.47 -1.98 -6.13
N ARG A 117 12.18 -2.11 -5.77
CA ARG A 117 11.04 -2.24 -6.68
C ARG A 117 10.16 -0.99 -6.70
N GLY A 118 10.61 0.11 -6.09
CA GLY A 118 9.87 1.38 -6.09
C GLY A 118 9.71 1.88 -7.53
N SER A 119 8.51 2.32 -7.88
CA SER A 119 8.27 2.86 -9.22
C SER A 119 8.50 4.37 -9.22
N LEU A 120 9.31 4.86 -10.15
CA LEU A 120 9.42 6.29 -10.42
C LEU A 120 8.36 6.66 -11.45
N LYS A 121 7.42 7.50 -11.06
CA LYS A 121 6.44 8.06 -12.00
C LYS A 121 6.71 9.54 -12.18
N VAL A 122 6.68 9.98 -13.44
CA VAL A 122 6.63 11.40 -13.78
C VAL A 122 5.18 11.83 -13.65
N GLY A 123 4.93 12.82 -12.80
CA GLY A 123 3.59 13.33 -12.56
C GLY A 123 3.61 14.79 -12.13
N PRO A 124 2.51 15.54 -12.36
CA PRO A 124 2.40 16.87 -11.81
C PRO A 124 2.44 16.78 -10.27
N ALA A 125 3.30 17.59 -9.65
CA ALA A 125 3.27 17.84 -8.23
C ALA A 125 1.85 18.26 -7.81
N GLN A 126 1.51 18.04 -6.54
CA GLN A 126 0.31 18.60 -5.90
C GLN A 126 0.20 20.15 -6.08
N MET A 127 1.28 20.83 -6.51
CA MET A 127 1.34 22.26 -6.82
C MET A 127 1.57 22.60 -8.31
N LYS A 128 1.27 21.71 -9.27
CA LYS A 128 1.46 21.92 -10.73
C LYS A 128 2.91 22.18 -11.18
N LEU A 129 3.90 21.92 -10.33
CA LEU A 129 5.29 21.81 -10.77
C LEU A 129 5.49 20.43 -11.41
N TYR A 130 6.17 20.35 -12.56
CA TYR A 130 6.56 19.05 -13.12
C TYR A 130 7.74 18.50 -12.32
N GLY A 131 7.60 17.29 -11.77
CA GLY A 131 8.64 16.63 -10.99
C GLY A 131 8.60 15.10 -11.14
N PHE A 132 9.67 14.45 -10.68
CA PHE A 132 9.70 12.99 -10.53
C PHE A 132 9.26 12.64 -9.10
N TYR A 133 8.24 11.80 -8.97
CA TYR A 133 7.80 11.28 -7.68
C TYR A 133 8.03 9.77 -7.66
N ALA A 134 8.62 9.28 -6.57
CA ALA A 134 8.70 7.86 -6.32
C ALA A 134 7.40 7.40 -5.67
N ASP A 135 6.58 6.64 -6.39
CA ASP A 135 5.49 5.90 -5.77
C ASP A 135 6.14 4.74 -4.99
N SER A 136 6.00 4.76 -3.65
CA SER A 136 6.54 3.74 -2.75
C SER A 136 8.07 3.59 -2.86
N GLY A 137 8.78 4.73 -2.85
CA GLY A 137 10.24 4.80 -3.00
C GLY A 137 11.03 4.17 -1.84
N TRP A 138 10.39 4.00 -0.69
CA TRP A 138 10.98 3.39 0.51
C TRP A 138 10.08 2.28 1.05
N LEU A 139 10.72 1.25 1.61
CA LEU A 139 10.06 0.32 2.51
C LEU A 139 10.20 0.88 3.92
N ALA A 140 9.10 1.04 4.65
CA ALA A 140 9.13 1.42 6.06
C ALA A 140 9.41 0.21 6.95
N GLY A 141 8.80 -0.92 6.64
CA GLY A 141 8.95 -2.14 7.41
C GLY A 141 8.01 -3.23 6.92
N GLY A 142 8.46 -4.47 7.02
CA GLY A 142 7.60 -5.63 6.87
C GLY A 142 7.84 -6.64 7.99
N PHE A 143 6.79 -7.34 8.41
CA PHE A 143 6.84 -8.29 9.53
C PHE A 143 5.82 -9.42 9.33
N LYS A 144 5.91 -10.44 10.18
CA LYS A 144 5.00 -11.59 10.27
C LYS A 144 4.65 -11.85 11.73
#